data_AF-A0A093GEP0-F1
#
_entry.id   AF-A0A093GEP0-F1
#
_cell.length_a   1.000
_cell.length_b   1.000
_cell.length_c   1.000
_cell.angle_alpha   90.00
_cell.angle_beta   90.00
_cell.angle_gamma   90.00
#
_symmetry.space_group_name_H-M   'P 1'
#
loop_
_entity.id
_entity.type
_entity.pdbx_description
1 polymer ?
#
loop_
_entity_poly.entity_id
_entity_poly.type
_entity_poly.pdbx_seq_one_letter_code
_entity_poly.pdbx_strand_id
1 'polypeptide(L)'
;IQKLLHLLQVTDDPLIQEQALITLSNSAAFSVNQDIIRNLDGLTIIGGMLSDCAPKVKEKVLNALNNLSMNIKNQEVIQVYITQVCRNVESAPLNSDLQLAGLRLLTNMSVTSDYHHKMIDS
;
A
#
# COMPACT_ATOMS: atom_id res chain seq x y z
N ILE A 1 -5.63 -15.12 2.97
CA ILE A 1 -4.57 -14.11 3.19
C ILE A 1 -3.18 -14.70 2.97
N GLN A 2 -2.69 -15.62 3.81
CA GLN A 2 -1.32 -16.18 3.70
C GLN A 2 -0.96 -16.70 2.29
N LYS A 3 -1.85 -17.48 1.64
CA LYS A 3 -1.62 -17.97 0.27
C LYS A 3 -1.47 -16.85 -0.77
N LEU A 4 -2.19 -15.73 -0.59
CA LEU A 4 -2.11 -14.57 -1.48
C LEU A 4 -0.80 -13.80 -1.26
N LEU A 5 -0.38 -13.63 -0.01
CA LEU A 5 0.91 -13.02 0.32
C LEU A 5 2.05 -13.86 -0.25
N HIS A 6 2.00 -15.18 -0.08
CA HIS A 6 2.98 -16.09 -0.67
C HIS A 6 2.99 -15.99 -2.20
N LEU A 7 1.80 -15.95 -2.84
CA LEU A 7 1.69 -15.78 -4.28
C LEU A 7 2.40 -14.51 -4.77
N LEU A 8 2.21 -13.38 -4.09
CA LEU A 8 2.90 -12.12 -4.42
C LEU A 8 4.42 -12.21 -4.34
N GLN A 9 4.96 -13.05 -3.46
CA GLN A 9 6.41 -13.21 -3.30
C GLN A 9 7.05 -14.10 -4.38
N VAL A 10 6.27 -14.94 -5.05
CA VAL A 10 6.78 -15.95 -5.99
C VAL A 10 6.40 -15.69 -7.45
N THR A 11 5.65 -14.63 -7.72
CA THR A 11 5.18 -14.31 -9.08
C THR A 11 5.62 -12.91 -9.51
N ASP A 12 6.17 -12.85 -10.72
CA ASP A 12 6.48 -11.60 -11.43
C ASP A 12 5.42 -11.26 -12.48
N ASP A 13 4.36 -12.08 -12.61
CA ASP A 13 3.27 -11.84 -13.57
C ASP A 13 2.39 -10.68 -13.07
N PRO A 14 2.34 -9.53 -13.78
CA PRO A 14 1.58 -8.37 -13.33
C PRO A 14 0.09 -8.64 -13.19
N LEU A 15 -0.49 -9.51 -14.02
CA LEU A 15 -1.92 -9.84 -13.95
C LEU A 15 -2.24 -10.62 -12.66
N ILE A 16 -1.36 -11.56 -12.30
CA ILE A 16 -1.49 -12.34 -11.06
C ILE A 16 -1.30 -11.42 -9.85
N GLN A 17 -0.30 -10.55 -9.89
CA GLN A 17 -0.06 -9.55 -8.83
C GLN A 17 -1.28 -8.64 -8.64
N GLU A 18 -1.84 -8.08 -9.72
CA GLU A 18 -3.04 -7.24 -9.66
C GLU A 18 -4.21 -7.98 -9.01
N GLN A 19 -4.50 -9.21 -9.43
CA GLN A 19 -5.64 -9.97 -8.90
C GLN A 19 -5.45 -10.35 -7.42
N ALA A 20 -4.23 -10.71 -7.04
CA ALA A 20 -3.88 -11.00 -5.65
C ALA A 20 -4.01 -9.75 -4.76
N LEU A 21 -3.53 -8.60 -5.23
CA LEU A 21 -3.64 -7.32 -4.51
C LEU A 21 -5.07 -6.82 -4.39
N ILE A 22 -5.90 -6.96 -5.44
CA ILE A 22 -7.34 -6.66 -5.38
C ILE A 22 -8.01 -7.51 -4.30
N THR A 23 -7.71 -8.81 -4.27
CA THR A 23 -8.27 -9.74 -3.28
C THR A 23 -7.81 -9.40 -1.86
N LEU A 24 -6.52 -9.07 -1.68
CA LEU A 24 -5.97 -8.63 -0.40
C LEU A 24 -6.56 -7.29 0.06
N SER A 25 -6.73 -6.33 -0.84
CA SER A 25 -7.35 -5.03 -0.56
C SER A 25 -8.78 -5.19 -0.05
N ASN A 26 -9.59 -6.00 -0.74
CA ASN A 26 -10.96 -6.31 -0.30
C ASN A 26 -10.98 -7.03 1.06
N SER A 27 -10.02 -7.93 1.30
CA SER A 27 -9.86 -8.59 2.60
C SER A 27 -9.49 -7.59 3.69
N ALA A 28 -8.61 -6.62 3.41
CA ALA A 28 -8.16 -5.61 4.36
C ALA A 28 -9.22 -4.57 4.75
N ALA A 29 -10.38 -4.55 4.08
CA ALA A 29 -11.52 -3.74 4.50
C ALA A 29 -12.11 -4.19 5.86
N PHE A 30 -11.78 -5.40 6.32
CA PHE A 30 -12.19 -5.92 7.63
C PHE A 30 -11.04 -5.80 8.64
N SER A 31 -11.30 -5.18 9.81
CA SER A 31 -10.27 -4.91 10.83
C SER A 31 -9.51 -6.16 11.30
N VAL A 32 -10.20 -7.27 11.49
CA VAL A 32 -9.57 -8.56 11.85
C VAL A 32 -8.53 -8.99 10.81
N ASN A 33 -8.81 -8.77 9.53
CA ASN A 33 -7.89 -9.13 8.46
C ASN A 33 -6.70 -8.16 8.38
N GLN A 34 -6.85 -6.90 8.79
CA GLN A 34 -5.74 -5.94 8.87
C GLN A 34 -4.68 -6.43 9.86
N ASP A 35 -5.10 -6.95 11.02
CA ASP A 35 -4.20 -7.53 12.01
C ASP A 35 -3.56 -8.83 11.51
N ILE A 36 -4.33 -9.71 10.85
CA ILE A 36 -3.79 -10.94 10.24
C ILE A 36 -2.74 -10.60 9.18
N ILE A 37 -2.99 -9.63 8.31
CA ILE A 37 -2.03 -9.20 7.28
C ILE A 37 -0.76 -8.65 7.93
N ARG A 38 -0.86 -7.81 8.96
CA ARG A 38 0.31 -7.32 9.72
C ARG A 38 1.10 -8.46 10.35
N ASN A 39 0.43 -9.40 11.01
CA ASN A 39 1.09 -10.53 11.70
C ASN A 39 1.77 -11.52 10.74
N LEU A 40 1.37 -11.53 9.47
CA LEU A 40 2.00 -12.32 8.40
C LEU A 40 3.06 -11.53 7.62
N ASP A 41 3.54 -10.40 8.15
CA ASP A 41 4.48 -9.47 7.49
C ASP A 41 3.98 -8.94 6.13
N GLY A 42 2.66 -8.96 5.94
CA GLY A 42 2.02 -8.58 4.68
C GLY A 42 2.16 -7.09 4.34
N LEU A 43 2.37 -6.22 5.34
CA LEU A 43 2.64 -4.79 5.10
C LEU A 43 3.98 -4.60 4.38
N THR A 44 5.00 -5.35 4.80
CA THR A 44 6.33 -5.31 4.18
C THR A 44 6.29 -5.88 2.77
N ILE A 45 5.61 -7.01 2.59
CA ILE A 45 5.42 -7.65 1.28
C ILE A 45 4.70 -6.72 0.30
N ILE A 46 3.55 -6.17 0.71
CA ILE A 46 2.72 -5.30 -0.16
C ILE A 46 3.44 -3.97 -0.40
N GLY A 47 3.95 -3.31 0.64
CA GLY A 47 4.60 -2.01 0.53
C GLY A 47 5.91 -2.06 -0.24
N GLY A 48 6.68 -3.15 -0.12
CA GLY A 48 7.93 -3.36 -0.85
C GLY A 48 7.76 -3.35 -2.38
N MET A 49 6.58 -3.68 -2.88
CA MET A 49 6.28 -3.65 -4.32
C MET A 49 6.22 -2.22 -4.91
N LEU A 50 6.09 -1.17 -4.10
CA LEU A 50 5.92 0.22 -4.59
C LEU A 50 7.09 0.71 -5.45
N SER A 51 8.29 0.18 -5.25
CA SER A 51 9.50 0.59 -5.96
C SER A 51 9.67 -0.12 -7.30
N ASP A 52 9.21 -1.36 -7.43
CA ASP A 52 9.55 -2.25 -8.55
C ASP A 52 8.33 -3.01 -9.09
N CYS A 53 7.33 -2.27 -9.58
CA CYS A 53 6.23 -2.86 -10.34
C CYS A 53 5.61 -1.88 -11.35
N ALA A 54 4.82 -2.42 -12.27
CA ALA A 54 4.11 -1.64 -13.28
C ALA A 54 3.11 -0.64 -12.63
N PRO A 55 2.82 0.52 -13.27
CA PRO A 55 1.91 1.51 -12.71
C PRO A 55 0.54 0.97 -12.26
N LYS A 56 -0.03 0.02 -13.00
CA LYS A 56 -1.29 -0.65 -12.60
C LYS A 56 -1.15 -1.46 -11.32
N VAL A 57 -0.04 -2.19 -11.15
CA VAL A 57 0.24 -2.94 -9.92
C VAL A 57 0.46 -1.97 -8.77
N LYS A 58 1.21 -0.87 -8.96
CA LYS A 58 1.41 0.18 -7.94
C LYS A 58 0.09 0.75 -7.44
N GLU A 59 -0.87 0.98 -8.33
CA GLU A 59 -2.21 1.42 -7.97
C GLU A 59 -2.91 0.41 -7.04
N LYS A 60 -2.82 -0.89 -7.34
CA LYS A 60 -3.41 -1.94 -6.48
C LYS A 60 -2.68 -2.10 -5.15
N VAL A 61 -1.36 -1.90 -5.12
CA VAL A 61 -0.57 -1.82 -3.88
C VAL A 61 -1.09 -0.68 -3.02
N LEU A 62 -1.22 0.53 -3.58
CA LEU A 62 -1.73 1.69 -2.84
C LEU A 62 -3.16 1.49 -2.35
N ASN A 63 -4.04 0.87 -3.15
CA ASN A 63 -5.40 0.55 -2.71
C ASN A 63 -5.42 -0.42 -1.52
N ALA A 64 -4.56 -1.44 -1.52
CA ALA A 64 -4.42 -2.33 -0.36
C ALA A 64 -3.89 -1.57 0.88
N LEU A 65 -2.84 -0.74 0.70
CA LEU A 65 -2.28 0.07 1.78
C LEU A 65 -3.27 1.10 2.34
N ASN A 66 -4.17 1.65 1.53
CA ASN A 66 -5.23 2.55 1.97
C ASN A 66 -6.18 1.88 2.98
N ASN A 67 -6.57 0.64 2.73
CA ASN A 67 -7.42 -0.11 3.67
C ASN A 67 -6.63 -0.53 4.91
N LEU A 68 -5.36 -0.91 4.73
CA LEU A 68 -4.49 -1.34 5.83
C LEU A 68 -4.11 -0.18 6.76
N SER A 69 -3.97 1.05 6.24
CA SER A 69 -3.60 2.25 7.01
C SER A 69 -4.73 2.77 7.90
N MET A 70 -5.95 2.23 7.78
CA MET A 70 -7.04 2.53 8.72
C MET A 70 -6.79 1.99 10.14
N ASN A 71 -5.79 1.11 10.30
CA ASN A 71 -5.34 0.62 11.61
C ASN A 71 -4.06 1.36 12.04
N ILE A 72 -4.09 2.02 13.19
CA ILE A 72 -2.98 2.83 13.70
C ILE A 72 -1.69 2.00 13.84
N LYS A 73 -1.76 0.74 14.30
CA LYS A 73 -0.58 -0.13 14.41
C LYS A 73 0.01 -0.50 13.06
N ASN A 74 -0.80 -0.51 12.00
CA ASN A 74 -0.28 -0.72 10.65
C ASN A 74 0.44 0.54 10.14
N GLN A 75 0.00 1.73 10.55
CA GLN A 75 0.65 2.99 10.15
C GLN A 75 2.11 3.04 10.61
N GLU A 76 2.42 2.50 11.79
CA GLU A 76 3.80 2.40 12.32
C GLU A 76 4.77 1.70 11.34
N VAL A 77 4.26 0.73 10.58
CA VAL A 77 5.02 0.00 9.55
C VAL A 77 4.92 0.73 8.20
N ILE A 78 3.72 1.18 7.81
CA ILE A 78 3.48 1.81 6.50
C ILE A 78 4.26 3.12 6.33
N GLN A 79 4.54 3.85 7.42
CA GLN A 79 5.20 5.15 7.39
C GLN A 79 6.60 5.14 6.73
N VAL A 80 7.26 3.99 6.58
CA VAL A 80 8.53 3.89 5.86
C VAL A 80 8.37 4.11 4.35
N TYR A 81 7.15 3.93 3.81
CA TYR A 81 6.87 4.07 2.38
C TYR A 81 6.42 5.47 1.97
N ILE A 82 6.18 6.40 2.91
CA ILE A 82 5.63 7.74 2.63
C ILE A 82 6.42 8.47 1.54
N THR A 83 7.74 8.52 1.66
CA THR A 83 8.60 9.18 0.66
C THR A 83 8.46 8.55 -0.73
N GLN A 84 8.37 7.22 -0.82
CA GLN A 84 8.16 6.54 -2.10
C GLN A 84 6.75 6.81 -2.67
N VAL A 85 5.74 6.94 -1.81
CA VAL A 85 4.38 7.31 -2.20
C VAL A 85 4.35 8.74 -2.76
N CYS A 86 5.01 9.70 -2.12
CA CYS A 86 5.12 11.08 -2.63
C CYS A 86 5.73 11.10 -4.04
N ARG A 87 6.88 10.45 -4.25
CA ARG A 87 7.52 10.35 -5.58
C ARG A 87 6.62 9.69 -6.63
N ASN A 88 5.88 8.64 -6.24
CA ASN A 88 4.92 7.99 -7.13
C ASN A 88 3.74 8.92 -7.48
N VAL A 89 3.27 9.75 -6.54
CA VAL A 89 2.19 10.74 -6.77
C VAL A 89 2.67 11.87 -7.69
N GLU A 90 3.88 12.37 -7.50
CA GLU A 90 4.48 13.45 -8.30
C GLU A 90 4.74 13.03 -9.75
N SER A 91 5.17 11.78 -9.95
CA SER A 91 5.44 11.24 -11.29
C SER A 91 4.21 10.68 -12.01
N ALA A 92 3.09 10.48 -11.31
CA ALA A 92 1.86 9.95 -11.89
C ALA A 92 1.19 11.00 -12.82
N PRO A 93 0.55 10.56 -13.92
CA PRO A 93 -0.29 11.43 -14.71
C PRO A 93 -1.38 12.10 -13.85
N LEU A 94 -1.64 13.38 -14.12
CA LEU A 94 -2.65 14.15 -13.39
C LEU A 94 -4.01 13.45 -13.44
N ASN A 95 -4.66 13.32 -12.29
CA ASN A 95 -5.95 12.66 -12.08
C ASN A 95 -5.98 11.15 -12.41
N SER A 96 -4.83 10.50 -12.53
CA SER A 96 -4.79 9.03 -12.66
C SER A 96 -5.22 8.33 -11.36
N ASP A 97 -5.72 7.09 -11.50
CA ASP A 97 -6.07 6.25 -10.35
C ASP A 97 -4.89 6.05 -9.40
N LEU A 98 -3.67 5.96 -9.93
CA LEU A 98 -2.44 5.87 -9.16
C LEU A 98 -2.23 7.11 -8.28
N GLN A 99 -2.39 8.31 -8.87
CA GLN A 99 -2.24 9.57 -8.16
C GLN A 99 -3.30 9.68 -7.04
N LEU A 100 -4.55 9.37 -7.35
CA LEU A 100 -5.66 9.42 -6.40
C LEU A 100 -5.45 8.43 -5.23
N ALA A 101 -5.06 7.19 -5.53
CA ALA A 101 -4.77 6.18 -4.51
C ALA A 101 -3.61 6.59 -3.60
N GLY A 102 -2.57 7.22 -4.16
CA GLY A 102 -1.43 7.74 -3.39
C GLY A 102 -1.83 8.88 -2.47
N LEU A 103 -2.53 9.89 -2.99
CA LEU A 103 -3.02 11.02 -2.20
C LEU A 103 -3.96 10.58 -1.07
N ARG A 104 -4.81 9.58 -1.32
CA ARG A 104 -5.67 9.00 -0.29
C ARG A 104 -4.86 8.34 0.83
N LEU A 105 -3.80 7.61 0.49
CA LEU A 105 -2.95 6.98 1.49
C LEU A 105 -2.25 8.04 2.34
N LEU A 106 -1.72 9.10 1.70
CA LEU A 106 -1.12 10.24 2.38
C LEU A 106 -2.12 10.91 3.33
N THR A 107 -3.37 11.07 2.91
CA THR A 107 -4.45 11.61 3.77
C THR A 107 -4.65 10.74 5.02
N ASN A 108 -4.75 9.41 4.86
CA ASN A 108 -4.89 8.49 5.99
C ASN A 108 -3.70 8.56 6.96
N MET A 109 -2.48 8.70 6.43
CA MET A 109 -1.25 8.78 7.22
C MET A 109 -1.07 10.14 7.92
N SER A 110 -1.78 11.18 7.48
CA SER A 110 -1.74 12.52 8.09
C SER A 110 -2.69 12.73 9.27
N VAL A 111 -3.56 11.74 9.58
CA VAL A 111 -4.50 11.81 10.72
C VAL A 111 -3.74 11.95 12.05
N THR A 112 -2.55 11.36 12.16
CA THR A 112 -1.60 11.62 13.24
C THR A 112 -0.48 12.56 12.77
N SER A 113 0.06 13.37 13.68
CA SER A 113 1.24 14.21 13.44
C SER A 113 2.56 13.45 13.40
N ASP A 114 2.58 12.19 13.86
CA ASP A 114 3.82 11.41 14.05
C ASP A 114 4.66 11.26 12.77
N TYR A 115 4.00 11.32 11.60
CA TYR A 115 4.63 11.03 10.30
C TYR A 115 4.70 12.23 9.35
N HIS A 116 4.25 13.42 9.76
CA HIS A 116 4.18 14.59 8.88
C HIS A 116 5.54 15.02 8.32
N HIS A 117 6.62 14.92 9.12
CA HIS A 117 7.97 15.27 8.68
C HIS A 117 8.41 14.52 7.41
N LYS A 118 7.96 13.27 7.23
CA LYS A 118 8.31 12.44 6.07
C LYS A 118 7.66 12.90 4.75
N MET A 119 6.62 13.72 4.84
CA MET A 119 5.90 14.28 3.68
C MET A 119 6.50 15.60 3.22
N ILE A 120 7.33 16.24 4.05
CA ILE A 120 7.96 17.54 3.78
C ILE A 120 9.33 17.31 3.11
N ASP A 121 10.02 16.23 3.47
CA ASP A 121 11.36 15.89 2.98
C ASP A 121 11.37 15.03 1.69
N SER A 122 10.21 14.84 1.05
CA SER A 122 10.03 13.93 -0.09
C SER A 122 10.44 14.50 -1.44
#